data_AF-A0A9P8YHJ8-F1
#
_entry.id   AF-A0A9P8YHJ8-F1
#
_cell.length_a   1.000
_cell.length_b   1.000
_cell.length_c   1.000
_cell.angle_alpha   90.00
_cell.angle_beta   90.00
_cell.angle_gamma   90.00
#
_symmetry.space_group_name_H-M   'P 1'
#
loop_
_entity.id
_entity.type
_entity.pdbx_description
1 polymer ?
#
loop_
_entity_poly.entity_id
_entity_poly.type
_entity_poly.pdbx_seq_one_letter_code
_entity_poly.pdbx_strand_id
1 'polypeptide(L)'
;MSSSSEASVAHSINLLEGVPELPYVKGFKVQIQQHHAPDPYGAVIYEDHFVMGKKCLPETPLAEAVLRIPPREAPTGASPTDSRPGTAELEILEVIAGGDGNEAQVVRCKVYRRAIGSSRQRQAAFEAVAKIYDPLYYHLYRLDPHLDCCTMHKADTHYTSEVAAYEAFQNARFPTGGTFTPQYYGSWTFTLAHPRPKGFSAKAGEDQAAPLHRHVRLILIEYLDGCSLQDLMYDENYEYVETVRDTYHESYRLFVWAKILEAIVFVEDAGLVRNDDAPRNVMLVPRPKKFVPLSEQQQPRVVFIDYNLSTVVSKLAEPYRYPYTDTCHDLPDNPLQKWWTGGACDYRGWVPEWYETDEERRGEWLLQHFGREKLANYAPLYDNGALPPKVFETK
;
A
#
# COMPACT_ATOMS: atom_id res chain seq x y z
N MET A 1 -41.58 1.82 4.75
CA MET A 1 -40.14 1.50 4.92
C MET A 1 -39.60 0.48 3.90
N SER A 2 -40.39 -0.09 2.96
CA SER A 2 -39.83 -1.02 1.94
C SER A 2 -39.45 -0.35 0.60
N SER A 3 -40.01 0.82 0.27
CA SER A 3 -39.82 1.49 -1.03
C SER A 3 -38.45 2.15 -1.25
N SER A 4 -37.70 2.48 -0.19
CA SER A 4 -36.36 3.08 -0.32
C SER A 4 -35.28 2.06 -0.66
N SER A 5 -35.46 0.81 -0.23
CA SER A 5 -34.49 -0.28 -0.50
C SER A 5 -34.55 -0.76 -1.95
N GLU A 6 -35.75 -0.88 -2.54
CA GLU A 6 -35.92 -1.34 -3.92
C GLU A 6 -35.43 -0.29 -4.94
N ALA A 7 -35.64 1.00 -4.67
CA ALA A 7 -35.15 2.09 -5.51
C ALA A 7 -33.62 2.20 -5.52
N SER A 8 -32.98 1.98 -4.36
CA SER A 8 -31.51 1.95 -4.24
C SER A 8 -30.91 0.77 -5.01
N VAL A 9 -31.48 -0.43 -4.87
CA VAL A 9 -31.01 -1.64 -5.58
C VAL A 9 -31.19 -1.50 -7.09
N ALA A 10 -32.34 -0.99 -7.57
CA ALA A 10 -32.57 -0.77 -8.99
C ALA A 10 -31.62 0.29 -9.60
N HIS A 11 -31.29 1.33 -8.83
CA HIS A 11 -30.32 2.34 -9.25
C HIS A 11 -28.90 1.77 -9.35
N SER A 12 -28.46 0.97 -8.37
CA SER A 12 -27.17 0.29 -8.40
C SER A 12 -27.03 -0.72 -9.56
N ILE A 13 -28.11 -1.42 -9.93
CA ILE A 13 -28.11 -2.37 -11.06
C ILE A 13 -27.88 -1.64 -12.39
N ASN A 14 -28.48 -0.47 -12.59
CA ASN A 14 -28.30 0.31 -13.82
C ASN A 14 -26.87 0.87 -13.97
N LEU A 15 -26.18 1.17 -12.86
CA LEU A 15 -24.82 1.70 -12.87
C LEU A 15 -23.74 0.66 -13.24
N LEU A 16 -24.06 -0.63 -13.12
CA LEU A 16 -23.17 -1.74 -13.47
C LEU A 16 -23.42 -2.28 -14.89
N GLU A 17 -24.33 -1.69 -15.66
CA GLU A 17 -24.58 -2.13 -17.04
C GLU A 17 -23.31 -1.98 -17.90
N GLY A 18 -22.97 -3.05 -18.62
CA GLY A 18 -21.85 -3.07 -19.56
C GLY A 18 -20.47 -3.29 -18.93
N VAL A 19 -20.39 -3.56 -17.62
CA VAL A 19 -19.13 -3.95 -16.95
C VAL A 19 -18.72 -5.37 -17.40
N PRO A 20 -17.60 -5.56 -18.13
CA PRO A 20 -17.11 -6.89 -18.48
C PRO A 20 -16.64 -7.69 -17.26
N GLU A 21 -16.64 -9.02 -17.38
CA GLU A 21 -16.08 -9.93 -16.37
C GLU A 21 -14.62 -9.58 -16.01
N LEU A 22 -14.26 -9.78 -14.74
CA LEU A 22 -12.93 -9.50 -14.21
C LEU A 22 -11.85 -10.34 -14.92
N PRO A 23 -10.91 -9.73 -15.66
CA PRO A 23 -9.96 -10.48 -16.48
C PRO A 23 -8.73 -10.98 -15.69
N TYR A 24 -8.54 -10.51 -14.45
CA TYR A 24 -7.32 -10.73 -13.66
C TYR A 24 -7.31 -12.09 -12.97
N VAL A 25 -7.32 -13.15 -13.77
CA VAL A 25 -7.31 -14.54 -13.31
C VAL A 25 -6.02 -15.25 -13.70
N LYS A 26 -5.76 -16.42 -13.10
CA LYS A 26 -4.62 -17.26 -13.44
C LYS A 26 -4.53 -17.52 -14.95
N GLY A 27 -3.34 -17.32 -15.51
CA GLY A 27 -3.06 -17.48 -16.94
C GLY A 27 -3.31 -16.23 -17.78
N PHE A 28 -3.88 -15.16 -17.21
CA PHE A 28 -3.98 -13.87 -17.89
C PHE A 28 -2.59 -13.34 -18.24
N LYS A 29 -2.42 -12.89 -19.49
CA LYS A 29 -1.15 -12.34 -20.02
C LYS A 29 -1.37 -10.98 -20.64
N VAL A 30 -0.46 -10.05 -20.36
CA VAL A 30 -0.53 -8.70 -20.92
C VAL A 30 0.85 -8.08 -21.10
N GLN A 31 0.98 -7.24 -22.11
CA GLN A 31 2.15 -6.38 -22.28
C GLN A 31 1.97 -5.12 -21.44
N ILE A 32 2.95 -4.84 -20.60
CA ILE A 32 2.99 -3.67 -19.73
C ILE A 32 4.11 -2.73 -20.16
N GLN A 33 3.86 -1.44 -19.96
CA GLN A 33 4.80 -0.36 -20.27
C GLN A 33 5.10 0.39 -18.99
N GLN A 34 6.38 0.71 -18.77
CA GLN A 34 6.78 1.50 -17.63
C GLN A 34 6.09 2.87 -17.70
N HIS A 35 5.56 3.29 -16.56
CA HIS A 35 4.80 4.53 -16.44
C HIS A 35 5.37 5.36 -15.30
N HIS A 36 5.60 6.65 -15.55
CA HIS A 36 5.95 7.59 -14.50
C HIS A 36 4.66 8.08 -13.87
N ALA A 37 4.44 7.77 -12.60
CA ALA A 37 3.24 8.26 -11.93
C ALA A 37 3.28 9.79 -11.83
N PRO A 38 2.15 10.48 -12.02
CA PRO A 38 2.06 11.89 -11.64
C PRO A 38 2.09 12.02 -10.11
N ASP A 39 2.34 13.24 -9.61
CA ASP A 39 2.30 13.50 -8.17
C ASP A 39 0.93 13.13 -7.57
N PRO A 40 0.92 12.58 -6.34
CA PRO A 40 -0.32 12.24 -5.64
C PRO A 40 -1.19 13.49 -5.43
N TYR A 41 -2.47 13.29 -5.17
CA TYR A 41 -3.45 14.38 -5.05
C TYR A 41 -3.24 15.31 -3.82
N GLY A 42 -2.24 15.04 -2.97
CA GLY A 42 -1.99 15.77 -1.74
C GLY A 42 -2.37 14.93 -0.51
N ALA A 43 -2.44 15.57 0.67
CA ALA A 43 -2.89 14.89 1.88
C ALA A 43 -4.30 14.37 1.62
N VAL A 44 -4.62 13.20 2.17
CA VAL A 44 -5.99 12.62 2.19
C VAL A 44 -6.90 13.47 3.09
N ILE A 45 -6.90 14.79 2.92
CA ILE A 45 -7.86 15.68 3.52
C ILE A 45 -9.02 15.66 2.54
N TYR A 46 -10.08 15.00 2.99
CA TYR A 46 -11.34 14.75 2.30
C TYR A 46 -11.96 15.93 1.51
N GLU A 47 -11.46 17.15 1.64
CA GLU A 47 -11.99 18.35 0.99
C GLU A 47 -11.80 18.36 -0.53
N ASP A 48 -10.62 17.99 -1.06
CA ASP A 48 -10.40 17.98 -2.52
C ASP A 48 -11.06 16.77 -3.22
N HIS A 49 -11.19 15.65 -2.49
CA HIS A 49 -11.96 14.49 -2.93
C HIS A 49 -13.45 14.86 -3.15
N PHE A 50 -14.01 15.70 -2.27
CA PHE A 50 -15.40 16.18 -2.36
C PHE A 50 -15.65 17.11 -3.54
N VAL A 51 -14.70 18.01 -3.87
CA VAL A 51 -14.87 18.97 -4.97
C VAL A 51 -14.75 18.29 -6.34
N MET A 52 -13.86 17.31 -6.47
CA MET A 52 -13.66 16.58 -7.73
C MET A 52 -14.65 15.44 -7.93
N GLY A 53 -15.04 14.72 -6.87
CA GLY A 53 -16.02 13.64 -7.02
C GLY A 53 -17.45 14.11 -7.27
N LYS A 54 -17.82 15.33 -6.85
CA LYS A 54 -19.06 16.01 -7.29
C LYS A 54 -19.14 16.26 -8.81
N LYS A 55 -18.03 16.18 -9.54
CA LYS A 55 -17.99 16.32 -11.01
C LYS A 55 -18.07 14.99 -11.74
N CYS A 56 -18.00 13.86 -11.05
CA CYS A 56 -18.20 12.57 -11.71
C CYS A 56 -19.68 12.34 -11.93
N LEU A 57 -20.05 12.13 -13.19
CA LEU A 57 -21.41 12.07 -13.71
C LEU A 57 -22.24 11.04 -12.91
N PRO A 58 -23.10 11.46 -11.96
CA PRO A 58 -23.79 10.55 -11.05
C PRO A 58 -24.70 9.55 -11.78
N GLU A 59 -25.08 9.89 -13.01
CA GLU A 59 -26.01 9.14 -13.86
C GLU A 59 -25.31 8.35 -14.97
N THR A 60 -23.97 8.39 -15.08
CA THR A 60 -23.25 7.66 -16.14
C THR A 60 -22.88 6.25 -15.67
N PRO A 61 -23.22 5.20 -16.44
CA PRO A 61 -22.81 3.83 -16.14
C PRO A 61 -21.29 3.71 -15.98
N LEU A 62 -20.82 2.87 -15.06
CA LEU A 62 -19.40 2.77 -14.71
C LEU A 62 -18.53 2.43 -15.93
N ALA A 63 -18.99 1.53 -16.81
CA ALA A 63 -18.31 1.16 -18.05
C ALA A 63 -18.08 2.36 -18.99
N GLU A 64 -18.99 3.32 -19.03
CA GLU A 64 -18.81 4.56 -19.78
C GLU A 64 -17.92 5.57 -19.04
N ALA A 65 -18.07 5.67 -17.72
CA ALA A 65 -17.30 6.60 -16.90
C ALA A 65 -15.79 6.34 -16.97
N VAL A 66 -15.35 5.07 -16.94
CA VAL A 66 -13.93 4.71 -17.03
C VAL A 66 -13.29 5.05 -18.38
N LEU A 67 -14.09 5.17 -19.45
CA LEU A 67 -13.62 5.62 -20.76
C LEU A 67 -13.53 7.15 -20.84
N ARG A 68 -14.48 7.84 -20.22
CA ARG A 68 -14.55 9.32 -20.23
C ARG A 68 -13.53 9.96 -19.29
N ILE A 69 -13.15 9.26 -18.23
CA ILE A 69 -12.26 9.72 -17.17
C ILE A 69 -11.09 8.75 -17.06
N PRO A 70 -10.14 8.77 -18.02
CA PRO A 70 -8.98 7.89 -17.99
C PRO A 70 -8.03 8.27 -16.84
N PRO A 71 -7.20 7.31 -16.35
CA PRO A 71 -6.17 7.58 -15.36
C PRO A 71 -5.24 8.73 -15.75
N ARG A 72 -4.82 9.56 -14.78
CA ARG A 72 -3.88 10.66 -15.02
C ARG A 72 -2.56 10.17 -15.63
N GLU A 73 -2.05 10.92 -16.60
CA GLU A 73 -0.70 10.77 -17.16
C GLU A 73 0.31 11.66 -16.40
N ALA A 74 1.60 11.36 -16.55
CA ALA A 74 2.67 12.22 -16.06
C ALA A 74 2.57 13.64 -16.66
N PRO A 75 2.99 14.70 -15.93
CA PRO A 75 3.03 16.05 -16.47
C PRO A 75 3.89 16.13 -17.74
N THR A 76 3.33 16.70 -18.81
CA THR A 76 4.06 17.03 -20.04
C THR A 76 5.16 18.04 -19.74
N GLY A 77 6.39 17.56 -19.57
CA GLY A 77 7.51 18.37 -19.08
C GLY A 77 8.57 17.56 -18.32
N ALA A 78 8.24 16.34 -17.86
CA ALA A 78 9.27 15.37 -17.51
C ALA A 78 10.10 15.13 -18.78
N SER A 79 11.37 15.58 -18.75
CA SER A 79 12.27 15.41 -19.89
C SER A 79 12.23 13.92 -20.26
N PRO A 80 11.98 13.56 -21.54
CA PRO A 80 12.16 12.18 -21.96
C PRO A 80 13.63 11.89 -21.71
N THR A 81 13.94 11.20 -20.62
CA THR A 81 15.22 10.52 -20.54
C THR A 81 15.26 9.65 -21.80
N ASP A 82 16.32 9.78 -22.60
CA ASP A 82 16.48 9.19 -23.93
C ASP A 82 16.31 7.64 -23.99
N SER A 83 16.02 7.00 -22.86
CA SER A 83 15.58 5.62 -22.76
C SER A 83 14.09 5.49 -23.13
N ARG A 84 13.81 4.76 -24.21
CA ARG A 84 12.46 4.23 -24.48
C ARG A 84 11.87 3.61 -23.21
N PRO A 85 10.59 3.88 -22.86
CA PRO A 85 9.98 3.32 -21.67
C PRO A 85 10.12 1.80 -21.67
N GLY A 86 10.51 1.23 -20.53
CA GLY A 86 10.69 -0.20 -20.37
C GLY A 86 9.41 -0.95 -20.75
N THR A 87 9.52 -2.07 -21.45
CA THR A 87 8.38 -2.95 -21.74
C THR A 87 8.62 -4.34 -21.18
N ALA A 88 7.57 -4.95 -20.66
CA ALA A 88 7.60 -6.30 -20.14
C ALA A 88 6.30 -7.03 -20.47
N GLU A 89 6.36 -8.35 -20.47
CA GLU A 89 5.17 -9.19 -20.44
C GLU A 89 4.92 -9.64 -19.00
N LEU A 90 3.67 -9.58 -18.58
CA LEU A 90 3.20 -10.05 -17.28
C LEU A 90 2.27 -11.25 -17.48
N GLU A 91 2.48 -12.30 -16.69
CA GLU A 91 1.61 -13.48 -16.62
C GLU A 91 1.15 -13.70 -15.19
N ILE A 92 -0.18 -13.73 -14.95
CA ILE A 92 -0.75 -13.98 -13.63
C ILE A 92 -0.64 -15.47 -13.29
N LEU A 93 0.01 -15.79 -12.16
CA LEU A 93 0.18 -17.15 -11.66
C LEU A 93 -0.93 -17.55 -10.67
N GLU A 94 -1.32 -16.61 -9.82
CA GLU A 94 -2.38 -16.77 -8.81
C GLU A 94 -2.93 -15.41 -8.38
N VAL A 95 -4.18 -15.41 -7.92
CA VAL A 95 -4.81 -14.25 -7.27
C VAL A 95 -4.54 -14.35 -5.78
N ILE A 96 -3.94 -13.32 -5.19
CA ILE A 96 -3.64 -13.25 -3.75
C ILE A 96 -4.85 -12.64 -3.02
N ALA A 97 -5.29 -11.48 -3.49
CA ALA A 97 -6.47 -10.78 -3.00
C ALA A 97 -7.09 -10.02 -4.18
N GLY A 98 -8.41 -10.12 -4.35
CA GLY A 98 -9.06 -9.53 -5.51
C GLY A 98 -10.45 -10.12 -5.73
N GLY A 99 -11.15 -9.57 -6.70
CA GLY A 99 -12.55 -9.85 -6.97
C GLY A 99 -13.28 -8.58 -7.38
N ASP A 100 -14.43 -8.78 -8.01
CA ASP A 100 -15.31 -7.69 -8.39
C ASP A 100 -15.86 -6.99 -7.13
N GLY A 101 -15.71 -5.67 -7.06
CA GLY A 101 -16.05 -4.88 -5.88
C GLY A 101 -14.97 -4.89 -4.79
N ASN A 102 -13.77 -5.39 -5.04
CA ASN A 102 -12.61 -5.13 -4.19
C ASN A 102 -11.88 -3.86 -4.63
N GLU A 103 -10.91 -3.37 -3.86
CA GLU A 103 -10.07 -2.25 -4.29
C GLU A 103 -9.06 -2.69 -5.37
N ALA A 104 -7.76 -2.48 -5.13
CA ALA A 104 -6.74 -2.97 -6.04
C ALA A 104 -6.74 -4.50 -6.11
N GLN A 105 -6.50 -5.04 -7.29
CA GLN A 105 -6.41 -6.48 -7.53
C GLN A 105 -4.95 -6.89 -7.34
N VAL A 106 -4.70 -7.75 -6.35
CA VAL A 106 -3.37 -8.19 -5.93
C VAL A 106 -3.13 -9.61 -6.43
N VAL A 107 -2.15 -9.76 -7.31
CA VAL A 107 -1.88 -11.03 -7.98
C VAL A 107 -0.39 -11.34 -7.95
N ARG A 108 -0.03 -12.61 -7.76
CA ARG A 108 1.35 -13.06 -8.03
C ARG A 108 1.51 -13.27 -9.51
N CYS A 109 2.60 -12.77 -10.06
CA CYS A 109 2.86 -12.81 -11.49
C CYS A 109 4.30 -13.17 -11.79
N LYS A 110 4.51 -13.61 -13.03
CA LYS A 110 5.83 -13.77 -13.64
C LYS A 110 6.03 -12.66 -14.65
N VAL A 111 7.18 -11.99 -14.58
CA VAL A 111 7.49 -10.80 -15.39
C VAL A 111 8.66 -11.12 -16.32
N TYR A 112 8.45 -10.88 -17.61
CA TYR A 112 9.43 -11.11 -18.67
C TYR A 112 9.87 -9.77 -19.26
N ARG A 113 11.01 -9.24 -18.80
CA ARG A 113 11.56 -7.96 -19.31
C ARG A 113 12.19 -8.14 -20.68
N ARG A 114 11.92 -7.18 -21.59
CA ARG A 114 12.61 -7.11 -22.89
C ARG A 114 13.94 -6.38 -22.72
N ALA A 115 15.04 -7.00 -23.15
CA ALA A 115 16.34 -6.34 -23.20
C ALA A 115 16.32 -5.18 -24.21
N ILE A 116 16.78 -4.00 -23.80
CA ILE A 116 16.95 -2.83 -24.68
C ILE A 116 18.31 -2.96 -25.37
N GLY A 117 18.31 -3.09 -26.71
CA GLY A 117 19.52 -3.05 -27.54
C GLY A 117 20.29 -4.38 -27.63
N SER A 118 20.31 -4.96 -28.84
CA SER A 118 21.20 -6.04 -29.33
C SER A 118 21.25 -7.39 -28.59
N SER A 119 20.73 -8.40 -29.28
CA SER A 119 21.05 -9.85 -29.26
C SER A 119 21.11 -10.62 -27.92
N ARG A 120 20.08 -11.47 -27.78
CA ARG A 120 20.07 -12.83 -27.16
C ARG A 120 20.05 -13.02 -25.65
N GLN A 121 20.31 -12.04 -24.79
CA GLN A 121 20.03 -12.22 -23.36
C GLN A 121 18.63 -11.70 -23.02
N ARG A 122 17.62 -12.58 -23.09
CA ARG A 122 16.39 -12.37 -22.31
C ARG A 122 16.82 -12.23 -20.85
N GLN A 123 16.50 -11.13 -20.19
CA GLN A 123 16.59 -11.08 -18.73
C GLN A 123 15.78 -12.27 -18.18
N ALA A 124 16.33 -12.95 -17.18
CA ALA A 124 15.62 -14.04 -16.53
C ALA A 124 14.28 -13.50 -16.02
N ALA A 125 13.21 -14.24 -16.30
CA ALA A 125 11.91 -13.92 -15.75
C ALA A 125 12.00 -14.00 -14.22
N PHE A 126 11.34 -13.07 -13.54
CA PHE A 126 11.28 -13.04 -12.08
C PHE A 126 9.82 -13.05 -11.62
N GLU A 127 9.60 -13.47 -10.38
CA GLU A 127 8.29 -13.42 -9.75
C GLU A 127 8.12 -12.12 -8.97
N ALA A 128 6.91 -11.59 -9.02
CA ALA A 128 6.53 -10.35 -8.36
C ALA A 128 5.06 -10.40 -7.95
N VAL A 129 4.67 -9.47 -7.09
CA VAL A 129 3.27 -9.13 -6.89
C VAL A 129 2.94 -7.93 -7.77
N ALA A 130 1.88 -8.07 -8.56
CA ALA A 130 1.26 -6.95 -9.25
C ALA A 130 0.04 -6.50 -8.45
N LYS A 131 0.00 -5.20 -8.13
CA LYS A 131 -1.18 -4.55 -7.56
C LYS A 131 -1.78 -3.68 -8.64
N ILE A 132 -2.97 -4.06 -9.12
CA ILE A 132 -3.63 -3.53 -10.31
C ILE A 132 -4.78 -2.60 -9.88
N TYR A 133 -4.74 -1.36 -10.34
CA TYR A 133 -5.70 -0.31 -10.02
C TYR A 133 -6.63 -0.11 -11.21
N ASP A 134 -7.57 -1.04 -11.41
CA ASP A 134 -8.62 -0.92 -12.43
C ASP A 134 -9.89 -0.36 -11.78
N PRO A 135 -10.24 0.92 -12.01
CA PRO A 135 -11.43 1.51 -11.40
C PRO A 135 -12.70 0.76 -11.77
N LEU A 136 -12.76 0.06 -12.90
CA LEU A 136 -13.95 -0.68 -13.31
C LEU A 136 -14.42 -1.72 -12.27
N TYR A 137 -13.53 -2.19 -11.40
CA TYR A 137 -13.80 -3.24 -10.42
C TYR A 137 -13.77 -2.76 -8.95
N TYR A 138 -13.68 -1.44 -8.71
CA TYR A 138 -13.63 -0.87 -7.36
C TYR A 138 -14.99 -0.87 -6.64
N HIS A 139 -14.96 -1.06 -5.31
CA HIS A 139 -16.17 -1.23 -4.48
C HIS A 139 -17.13 -0.03 -4.47
N LEU A 140 -16.62 1.21 -4.55
CA LEU A 140 -17.32 2.38 -4.01
C LEU A 140 -18.63 2.75 -4.71
N TYR A 141 -18.85 2.33 -5.96
CA TYR A 141 -20.13 2.58 -6.64
C TYR A 141 -21.30 1.72 -6.11
N ARG A 142 -21.03 0.68 -5.30
CA ARG A 142 -22.05 -0.29 -4.86
C ARG A 142 -22.66 -0.02 -3.50
N LEU A 143 -22.03 0.77 -2.63
CA LEU A 143 -22.43 0.89 -1.22
C LEU A 143 -23.14 2.19 -0.87
N ASP A 144 -22.86 3.30 -1.54
CA ASP A 144 -23.53 4.57 -1.22
C ASP A 144 -23.51 5.55 -2.42
N PRO A 145 -24.66 5.82 -3.06
CA PRO A 145 -24.80 6.85 -4.08
C PRO A 145 -24.49 8.27 -3.58
N HIS A 146 -24.38 8.47 -2.26
CA HIS A 146 -24.03 9.75 -1.62
C HIS A 146 -22.54 9.88 -1.29
N LEU A 147 -21.76 8.80 -1.42
CA LEU A 147 -20.30 8.90 -1.34
C LEU A 147 -19.78 9.56 -2.62
N ASP A 148 -19.57 10.87 -2.51
CA ASP A 148 -19.03 11.81 -3.50
C ASP A 148 -17.59 11.48 -3.96
N CYS A 149 -17.17 10.21 -4.04
CA CYS A 149 -15.84 9.82 -4.50
C CYS A 149 -15.92 8.86 -5.70
N CYS A 150 -15.68 9.46 -6.86
CA CYS A 150 -15.52 8.81 -8.15
C CYS A 150 -14.51 7.66 -8.07
N THR A 151 -14.93 6.44 -8.37
CA THR A 151 -14.06 5.25 -8.33
C THR A 151 -12.79 5.40 -9.18
N MET A 152 -12.87 6.12 -10.30
CA MET A 152 -11.73 6.51 -11.15
C MET A 152 -10.68 7.30 -10.36
N HIS A 153 -11.16 8.28 -9.58
CA HIS A 153 -10.30 9.08 -8.72
C HIS A 153 -9.73 8.24 -7.57
N LYS A 154 -10.51 7.35 -6.94
CA LYS A 154 -10.00 6.47 -5.87
C LYS A 154 -8.86 5.58 -6.38
N ALA A 155 -9.04 4.93 -7.52
CA ALA A 155 -8.02 4.08 -8.13
C ALA A 155 -6.74 4.87 -8.45
N ASP A 156 -6.88 6.07 -9.02
CA ASP A 156 -5.75 6.96 -9.29
C ASP A 156 -5.06 7.44 -8.00
N THR A 157 -5.80 7.78 -6.95
CA THR A 157 -5.24 8.16 -5.64
C THR A 157 -4.45 6.99 -5.05
N HIS A 158 -5.05 5.80 -4.96
CA HIS A 158 -4.40 4.61 -4.42
C HIS A 158 -3.10 4.30 -5.18
N TYR A 159 -3.15 4.34 -6.51
CA TYR A 159 -1.99 4.14 -7.37
C TYR A 159 -0.90 5.19 -7.13
N THR A 160 -1.24 6.48 -7.20
CA THR A 160 -0.26 7.57 -7.10
C THR A 160 0.36 7.69 -5.70
N SER A 161 -0.43 7.50 -4.64
CA SER A 161 0.07 7.49 -3.25
C SER A 161 1.04 6.34 -3.02
N GLU A 162 0.70 5.13 -3.49
CA GLU A 162 1.56 3.97 -3.28
C GLU A 162 2.86 4.06 -4.09
N VAL A 163 2.80 4.56 -5.34
CA VAL A 163 4.02 4.85 -6.12
C VAL A 163 4.90 5.86 -5.41
N ALA A 164 4.32 6.97 -4.94
CA ALA A 164 5.07 8.01 -4.24
C ALA A 164 5.74 7.47 -2.96
N ALA A 165 5.08 6.58 -2.22
CA ALA A 165 5.66 5.94 -1.04
C ALA A 165 6.88 5.09 -1.38
N TYR A 166 6.79 4.22 -2.39
CA TYR A 166 7.92 3.39 -2.81
C TYR A 166 9.08 4.21 -3.39
N GLU A 167 8.79 5.29 -4.12
CA GLU A 167 9.82 6.22 -4.58
C GLU A 167 10.47 6.96 -3.42
N ALA A 168 9.71 7.34 -2.38
CA ALA A 168 10.27 7.94 -1.17
C ALA A 168 11.24 6.97 -0.48
N PHE A 169 10.90 5.69 -0.37
CA PHE A 169 11.79 4.67 0.20
C PHE A 169 13.09 4.45 -0.59
N GLN A 170 13.02 4.55 -1.92
CA GLN A 170 14.21 4.44 -2.78
C GLN A 170 15.15 5.64 -2.63
N ASN A 171 14.58 6.82 -2.38
CA ASN A 171 15.31 8.08 -2.27
C ASN A 171 15.64 8.48 -0.82
N ALA A 172 15.16 7.70 0.16
CA ALA A 172 15.43 7.93 1.57
C ALA A 172 16.92 7.78 1.88
N ARG A 173 17.39 8.55 2.87
CA ARG A 173 18.76 8.46 3.41
C ARG A 173 19.09 7.05 3.89
N PHE A 174 18.10 6.36 4.46
CA PHE A 174 18.18 4.96 4.83
C PHE A 174 17.20 4.15 3.98
N PRO A 175 17.64 3.56 2.85
CA PRO A 175 16.76 2.81 1.98
C PRO A 175 16.10 1.63 2.71
N THR A 176 14.78 1.60 2.73
CA THR A 176 13.98 0.54 3.40
C THR A 176 13.54 -0.58 2.46
N GLY A 177 13.66 -0.37 1.14
CA GLY A 177 13.29 -1.33 0.10
C GLY A 177 14.05 -2.64 0.21
N GLY A 178 13.31 -3.74 0.34
CA GLY A 178 13.83 -5.10 0.58
C GLY A 178 14.17 -5.41 2.04
N THR A 179 14.13 -4.42 2.94
CA THR A 179 14.44 -4.59 4.37
C THR A 179 13.16 -4.54 5.21
N PHE A 180 12.51 -3.37 5.27
CA PHE A 180 11.25 -3.15 6.00
C PHE A 180 10.05 -2.97 5.07
N THR A 181 10.30 -2.80 3.78
CA THR A 181 9.29 -2.66 2.74
C THR A 181 9.64 -3.60 1.58
N PRO A 182 8.69 -4.00 0.73
CA PRO A 182 8.99 -4.80 -0.46
C PRO A 182 9.99 -4.10 -1.37
N GLN A 183 10.82 -4.86 -2.10
CA GLN A 183 11.51 -4.27 -3.24
C GLN A 183 10.50 -3.75 -4.27
N TYR A 184 10.68 -2.51 -4.71
CA TYR A 184 9.85 -1.89 -5.74
C TYR A 184 10.45 -2.10 -7.13
N TYR A 185 9.70 -2.75 -8.01
CA TYR A 185 10.10 -3.02 -9.40
C TYR A 185 9.52 -2.04 -10.41
N GLY A 186 8.91 -0.95 -9.92
CA GLY A 186 8.42 0.17 -10.71
C GLY A 186 6.92 0.19 -10.91
N SER A 187 6.48 1.28 -11.51
CA SER A 187 5.11 1.58 -11.90
C SER A 187 4.91 1.36 -13.39
N TRP A 188 3.74 0.82 -13.74
CA TRP A 188 3.45 0.33 -15.08
C TRP A 188 2.02 0.64 -15.49
N THR A 189 1.77 0.61 -16.79
CA THR A 189 0.45 0.75 -17.40
C THR A 189 0.27 -0.30 -18.48
N PHE A 190 -0.98 -0.69 -18.72
CA PHE A 190 -1.37 -1.51 -19.85
C PHE A 190 -2.75 -1.12 -20.35
N THR A 191 -3.10 -1.61 -21.53
CA THR A 191 -4.36 -1.29 -22.18
C THR A 191 -5.21 -2.54 -22.33
N LEU A 192 -6.48 -2.45 -21.95
CA LEU A 192 -7.47 -3.50 -22.16
C LEU A 192 -8.50 -3.07 -23.20
N ALA A 193 -8.96 -4.03 -23.99
CA ALA A 193 -10.18 -3.85 -24.78
C ALA A 193 -11.37 -3.63 -23.83
N HIS A 194 -12.25 -2.73 -24.22
CA HIS A 194 -13.44 -2.38 -23.46
C HIS A 194 -14.68 -2.50 -24.36
N PRO A 195 -15.73 -3.24 -23.95
CA PRO A 195 -16.98 -3.29 -24.69
C PRO A 195 -17.58 -1.90 -24.84
N ARG A 196 -18.17 -1.59 -25.99
CA ARG A 196 -18.84 -0.30 -26.20
C ARG A 196 -20.11 -0.24 -25.35
N PRO A 197 -20.25 0.71 -24.40
CA PRO A 197 -21.46 0.87 -23.63
C PRO A 197 -22.65 1.25 -24.54
N LYS A 198 -23.86 0.82 -24.19
CA LYS A 198 -25.07 1.21 -24.93
C LYS A 198 -25.27 2.72 -24.80
N GLY A 199 -25.50 3.39 -25.93
CA GLY A 199 -25.69 4.85 -25.94
C GLY A 199 -24.40 5.67 -25.89
N PHE A 200 -23.22 5.03 -25.89
CA PHE A 200 -21.94 5.72 -25.94
C PHE A 200 -21.77 6.47 -27.26
N SER A 201 -21.88 7.80 -27.23
CA SER A 201 -21.52 8.64 -28.37
C SER A 201 -20.01 8.83 -28.41
N ALA A 202 -19.40 8.42 -29.52
CA ALA A 202 -18.00 8.71 -29.79
C ALA A 202 -17.80 10.24 -29.88
N LYS A 203 -16.62 10.74 -29.52
CA LYS A 203 -16.32 12.16 -29.72
C LYS A 203 -16.40 12.49 -31.22
N ALA A 204 -16.77 13.72 -31.56
CA ALA A 204 -16.85 14.15 -32.96
C ALA A 204 -15.50 13.91 -33.66
N GLY A 205 -15.49 13.01 -34.66
CA GLY A 205 -14.28 12.61 -35.40
C GLY A 205 -13.69 11.25 -35.04
N GLU A 206 -14.20 10.54 -34.02
CA GLU A 206 -13.80 9.16 -33.74
C GLU A 206 -14.60 8.15 -34.59
N ASP A 207 -13.91 7.14 -35.12
CA ASP A 207 -14.53 6.04 -35.83
C ASP A 207 -15.40 5.21 -34.87
N GLN A 208 -16.70 5.13 -35.15
CA GLN A 208 -17.65 4.34 -34.37
C GLN A 208 -17.35 2.83 -34.43
N ALA A 209 -16.60 2.37 -35.44
CA ALA A 209 -16.20 0.97 -35.57
C ALA A 209 -14.92 0.61 -34.79
N ALA A 210 -14.15 1.59 -34.32
CA ALA A 210 -12.90 1.31 -33.60
C ALA A 210 -13.19 0.66 -32.22
N PRO A 211 -12.38 -0.33 -31.80
CA PRO A 211 -12.48 -0.91 -30.47
C PRO A 211 -12.12 0.15 -29.41
N LEU A 212 -12.92 0.21 -28.35
CA LEU A 212 -12.63 1.07 -27.22
C LEU A 212 -11.58 0.42 -26.33
N HIS A 213 -10.74 1.25 -25.74
CA HIS A 213 -9.64 0.83 -24.92
C HIS A 213 -9.65 1.61 -23.60
N ARG A 214 -9.35 0.93 -22.50
CA ARG A 214 -9.11 1.57 -21.21
C ARG A 214 -7.68 1.31 -20.76
N HIS A 215 -7.06 2.32 -20.16
CA HIS A 215 -5.74 2.22 -19.56
C HIS A 215 -5.88 1.81 -18.10
N VAL A 216 -5.01 0.91 -17.64
CA VAL A 216 -5.01 0.39 -16.27
C VAL A 216 -3.61 0.54 -15.71
N ARG A 217 -3.53 1.10 -14.49
CA ARG A 217 -2.27 1.29 -13.78
C ARG A 217 -1.97 0.09 -12.89
N LEU A 218 -0.70 -0.23 -12.72
CA LEU A 218 -0.25 -1.22 -11.75
C LEU A 218 1.13 -0.85 -11.18
N ILE A 219 1.45 -1.40 -10.02
CA ILE A 219 2.82 -1.45 -9.50
C ILE A 219 3.29 -2.89 -9.45
N LEU A 220 4.60 -3.08 -9.58
CA LEU A 220 5.26 -4.36 -9.34
C LEU A 220 6.12 -4.25 -8.08
N ILE A 221 5.92 -5.18 -7.16
CA ILE A 221 6.68 -5.27 -5.91
C ILE A 221 7.15 -6.71 -5.65
N GLU A 222 8.06 -6.88 -4.71
CA GLU A 222 8.56 -8.18 -4.26
C GLU A 222 7.43 -9.14 -3.86
N TYR A 223 7.50 -10.39 -4.31
CA TYR A 223 6.67 -11.45 -3.79
C TYR A 223 7.22 -11.94 -2.44
N LEU A 224 6.38 -11.88 -1.41
CA LEU A 224 6.72 -12.28 -0.05
C LEU A 224 6.11 -13.64 0.26
N ASP A 225 6.95 -14.68 0.32
CA ASP A 225 6.53 -16.03 0.71
C ASP A 225 6.43 -16.15 2.24
N GLY A 226 5.31 -15.67 2.78
CA GLY A 226 5.08 -15.53 4.21
C GLY A 226 3.61 -15.56 4.61
N CYS A 227 3.28 -14.85 5.68
CA CYS A 227 1.90 -14.61 6.10
C CYS A 227 1.74 -13.19 6.64
N SER A 228 0.52 -12.67 6.61
CA SER A 228 0.22 -11.41 7.30
C SER A 228 0.24 -11.65 8.81
N LEU A 229 0.50 -10.62 9.60
CA LEU A 229 0.38 -10.71 11.06
C LEU A 229 -1.08 -10.90 11.46
N GLN A 230 -2.02 -10.35 10.68
CA GLN A 230 -3.45 -10.57 10.88
C GLN A 230 -3.83 -12.06 10.76
N ASP A 231 -3.30 -12.79 9.78
CA ASP A 231 -3.57 -14.23 9.60
C ASP A 231 -3.18 -15.08 10.81
N LEU A 232 -2.29 -14.53 11.65
CA LEU A 232 -1.84 -15.17 12.87
C LEU A 232 -2.68 -14.75 14.07
N MET A 233 -3.18 -13.50 14.06
CA MET A 233 -3.89 -12.88 15.17
C MET A 233 -5.41 -13.10 15.14
N TYR A 234 -5.98 -13.34 13.97
CA TYR A 234 -7.43 -13.44 13.75
C TYR A 234 -7.76 -14.72 12.97
N ASP A 235 -8.96 -15.24 13.20
CA ASP A 235 -9.48 -16.37 12.44
C ASP A 235 -10.10 -15.94 11.09
N GLU A 236 -10.68 -16.89 10.36
CA GLU A 236 -11.32 -16.63 9.07
C GLU A 236 -12.56 -15.72 9.14
N ASN A 237 -13.13 -15.54 10.34
CA ASN A 237 -14.25 -14.65 10.60
C ASN A 237 -13.79 -13.26 11.10
N TYR A 238 -12.47 -13.00 11.09
CA TYR A 238 -11.85 -11.80 11.67
C TYR A 238 -12.07 -11.66 13.18
N GLU A 239 -12.36 -12.77 13.86
CA GLU A 239 -12.43 -12.79 15.31
C GLU A 239 -11.04 -12.98 15.89
N TYR A 240 -10.74 -12.24 16.96
CA TYR A 240 -9.43 -12.31 17.59
C TYR A 240 -9.19 -13.71 18.18
N VAL A 241 -8.05 -14.30 17.83
CA VAL A 241 -7.65 -15.61 18.37
C VAL A 241 -7.04 -15.39 19.74
N GLU A 242 -7.82 -15.62 20.80
CA GLU A 242 -7.39 -15.37 22.18
C GLU A 242 -6.06 -16.07 22.55
N THR A 243 -5.83 -17.26 21.96
CA THR A 243 -4.67 -18.10 22.21
C THR A 243 -3.40 -17.69 21.45
N VAL A 244 -3.38 -16.57 20.73
CA VAL A 244 -2.20 -16.08 19.97
C VAL A 244 -0.95 -15.99 20.86
N ARG A 245 -1.13 -15.48 22.08
CA ARG A 245 -0.04 -15.31 23.05
C ARG A 245 0.57 -16.63 23.50
N ASP A 246 -0.25 -17.68 23.54
CA ASP A 246 0.15 -19.04 23.91
C ASP A 246 0.67 -19.82 22.70
N THR A 247 0.19 -19.48 21.49
CA THR A 247 0.51 -20.18 20.24
C THR A 247 1.91 -19.85 19.74
N TYR A 248 2.36 -18.60 19.87
CA TYR A 248 3.68 -18.17 19.43
C TYR A 248 4.54 -17.75 20.62
N HIS A 249 5.76 -18.27 20.67
CA HIS A 249 6.67 -18.06 21.79
C HIS A 249 6.94 -16.56 22.00
N GLU A 250 6.96 -16.12 23.26
CA GLU A 250 7.11 -14.71 23.64
C GLU A 250 8.34 -14.05 23.00
N SER A 251 9.49 -14.73 23.02
CA SER A 251 10.72 -14.19 22.42
C SER A 251 10.58 -13.89 20.92
N TYR A 252 9.79 -14.68 20.19
CA TYR A 252 9.54 -14.45 18.76
C TYR A 252 8.60 -13.26 18.58
N ARG A 253 7.51 -13.21 19.35
CA ARG A 253 6.53 -12.10 19.30
C ARG A 253 7.19 -10.75 19.62
N LEU A 254 8.01 -10.70 20.68
CA LEU A 254 8.76 -9.50 21.07
C LEU A 254 9.81 -9.10 20.03
N PHE A 255 10.48 -10.04 19.37
CA PHE A 255 11.38 -9.72 18.27
C PHE A 255 10.65 -9.08 17.09
N VAL A 256 9.51 -9.66 16.68
CA VAL A 256 8.66 -9.08 15.64
C VAL A 256 8.19 -7.69 16.04
N TRP A 257 7.79 -7.50 17.30
CA TRP A 257 7.37 -6.20 17.82
C TRP A 257 8.51 -5.17 17.76
N ALA A 258 9.72 -5.52 18.20
CA ALA A 258 10.87 -4.63 18.09
C ALA A 258 11.16 -4.24 16.63
N LYS A 259 11.02 -5.17 15.69
CA LYS A 259 11.20 -4.91 14.26
C LYS A 259 10.08 -4.07 13.65
N ILE A 260 8.85 -4.20 14.16
CA ILE A 260 7.76 -3.28 13.84
C ILE A 260 8.17 -1.88 14.26
N LEU A 261 8.49 -1.64 15.53
CA LEU A 261 8.83 -0.30 16.05
C LEU A 261 10.01 0.34 15.29
N GLU A 262 11.04 -0.45 14.98
CA GLU A 262 12.17 -0.02 14.15
C GLU A 262 11.70 0.39 12.74
N ALA A 263 10.95 -0.45 12.06
CA ALA A 263 10.45 -0.14 10.72
C ALA A 263 9.58 1.14 10.68
N ILE A 264 8.79 1.41 11.72
CA ILE A 264 7.97 2.64 11.79
C ILE A 264 8.86 3.89 11.71
N VAL A 265 9.89 3.98 12.55
CA VAL A 265 10.74 5.18 12.58
C VAL A 265 11.52 5.38 11.29
N PHE A 266 11.94 4.29 10.62
CA PHE A 266 12.60 4.37 9.32
C PHE A 266 11.65 4.76 8.18
N VAL A 267 10.40 4.32 8.23
CA VAL A 267 9.37 4.74 7.26
C VAL A 267 9.02 6.21 7.43
N GLU A 268 8.95 6.70 8.66
CA GLU A 268 8.71 8.12 8.95
C GLU A 268 9.91 9.00 8.58
N ASP A 269 11.16 8.55 8.80
CA ASP A 269 12.39 9.23 8.34
C ASP A 269 12.45 9.36 6.81
N ALA A 270 11.84 8.42 6.08
CA ALA A 270 11.64 8.54 4.63
C ALA A 270 10.59 9.60 4.24
N GLY A 271 10.02 10.33 5.21
CA GLY A 271 9.04 11.39 5.01
C GLY A 271 7.63 10.86 4.74
N LEU A 272 7.31 9.65 5.20
CA LEU A 272 6.01 9.03 4.99
C LEU A 272 5.16 9.02 6.27
N VAL A 273 3.91 9.47 6.14
CA VAL A 273 2.87 9.25 7.15
C VAL A 273 2.01 8.08 6.68
N ARG A 274 1.98 7.01 7.47
CA ARG A 274 1.10 5.87 7.23
C ARG A 274 -0.25 6.15 7.88
N ASN A 275 -1.31 6.10 7.09
CA ASN A 275 -2.68 6.31 7.57
C ASN A 275 -3.44 4.98 7.76
N ASP A 276 -2.72 3.85 7.77
CA ASP A 276 -3.30 2.50 7.93
C ASP A 276 -2.34 1.52 8.64
N ASP A 277 -2.07 1.78 9.91
CA ASP A 277 -1.12 1.01 10.72
C ASP A 277 -1.77 -0.23 11.36
N ALA A 278 -2.16 -1.20 10.52
CA ALA A 278 -2.84 -2.41 10.97
C ALA A 278 -2.03 -3.71 10.78
N PRO A 279 -2.28 -4.78 11.58
CA PRO A 279 -1.62 -6.08 11.41
C PRO A 279 -1.76 -6.72 10.02
N ARG A 280 -2.82 -6.41 9.26
CA ARG A 280 -2.96 -6.88 7.86
C ARG A 280 -1.88 -6.35 6.93
N ASN A 281 -1.31 -5.19 7.27
CA ASN A 281 -0.30 -4.50 6.48
C ASN A 281 1.12 -4.87 6.93
N VAL A 282 1.29 -5.94 7.72
CA VAL A 282 2.59 -6.46 8.18
C VAL A 282 2.74 -7.91 7.75
N MET A 283 3.75 -8.21 6.96
CA MET A 283 4.10 -9.57 6.51
C MET A 283 5.31 -10.10 7.29
N LEU A 284 5.26 -11.38 7.66
CA LEU A 284 6.36 -12.13 8.26
C LEU A 284 6.92 -13.15 7.27
N VAL A 285 8.22 -13.06 6.98
CA VAL A 285 8.91 -13.95 6.03
C VAL A 285 10.17 -14.56 6.68
N PRO A 286 10.25 -15.87 6.92
CA PRO A 286 9.24 -16.89 6.64
C PRO A 286 8.08 -16.89 7.67
N ARG A 287 7.06 -17.71 7.42
CA ARG A 287 5.96 -17.96 8.36
C ARG A 287 6.51 -18.55 9.69
N PRO A 288 6.04 -18.08 10.86
CA PRO A 288 6.50 -18.59 12.16
C PRO A 288 6.16 -20.06 12.38
N LYS A 289 7.00 -20.73 13.18
CA LYS A 289 6.66 -22.03 13.78
C LYS A 289 6.00 -21.82 15.15
N LYS A 290 4.83 -22.43 15.35
CA LYS A 290 4.10 -22.39 16.61
C LYS A 290 4.93 -22.99 17.75
N PHE A 291 4.87 -22.38 18.93
CA PHE A 291 5.54 -22.80 20.17
C PHE A 291 7.08 -22.87 20.14
N VAL A 292 7.73 -22.52 19.02
CA VAL A 292 9.19 -22.55 18.90
C VAL A 292 9.77 -21.20 19.34
N PRO A 293 10.81 -21.15 20.19
CA PRO A 293 11.47 -19.89 20.55
C PRO A 293 12.25 -19.30 19.37
N LEU A 294 12.60 -18.01 19.47
CA LEU A 294 13.34 -17.31 18.40
C LEU A 294 14.72 -17.94 18.15
N SER A 295 15.38 -18.45 19.20
CA SER A 295 16.71 -19.09 19.12
C SER A 295 16.72 -20.38 18.31
N GLU A 296 15.56 -21.00 18.07
CA GLU A 296 15.42 -22.29 17.40
C GLU A 296 14.70 -22.19 16.04
N GLN A 297 14.42 -20.97 15.57
CA GLN A 297 13.85 -20.74 14.26
C GLN A 297 14.52 -19.57 13.54
N GLN A 298 14.27 -19.48 12.22
CA GLN A 298 14.76 -18.38 11.43
C GLN A 298 14.11 -17.07 11.91
N GLN A 299 14.91 -16.03 12.08
CA GLN A 299 14.39 -14.70 12.36
C GLN A 299 13.58 -14.21 11.14
N PRO A 300 12.33 -13.76 11.33
CA PRO A 300 11.53 -13.27 10.23
C PRO A 300 12.05 -11.91 9.78
N ARG A 301 12.01 -11.67 8.47
CA ARG A 301 11.92 -10.31 7.94
C ARG A 301 10.49 -9.81 8.19
N VAL A 302 10.38 -8.67 8.85
CA VAL A 302 9.12 -7.97 9.10
C VAL A 302 8.98 -6.88 8.05
N VAL A 303 7.95 -7.01 7.20
CA VAL A 303 7.78 -6.16 6.03
C VAL A 303 6.43 -5.47 6.08
N PHE A 304 6.43 -4.13 6.06
CA PHE A 304 5.22 -3.34 5.88
C PHE A 304 4.82 -3.29 4.41
N ILE A 305 3.53 -3.46 4.15
CA ILE A 305 2.93 -3.44 2.82
C ILE A 305 1.72 -2.49 2.80
N ASP A 306 1.12 -2.31 1.62
CA ASP A 306 -0.12 -1.55 1.41
C ASP A 306 -0.04 -0.06 1.78
N TYR A 307 0.61 0.71 0.90
CA TYR A 307 0.83 2.16 1.10
C TYR A 307 -0.15 3.04 0.30
N ASN A 308 -1.26 2.47 -0.19
CA ASN A 308 -2.26 3.19 -0.99
C ASN A 308 -2.92 4.37 -0.24
N LEU A 309 -2.99 4.31 1.09
CA LEU A 309 -3.52 5.36 1.94
C LEU A 309 -2.44 6.26 2.55
N SER A 310 -1.16 6.03 2.23
CA SER A 310 -0.05 6.79 2.80
C SER A 310 0.07 8.19 2.20
N THR A 311 0.76 9.06 2.93
CA THR A 311 1.05 10.44 2.53
C THR A 311 2.56 10.67 2.55
N VAL A 312 3.13 11.10 1.42
CA VAL A 312 4.52 11.58 1.36
C VAL A 312 4.54 13.07 1.67
N VAL A 313 5.13 13.46 2.80
CA VAL A 313 5.10 14.85 3.30
C VAL A 313 5.68 15.84 2.29
N SER A 314 6.75 15.47 1.59
CA SER A 314 7.40 16.36 0.62
C SER A 314 6.53 16.66 -0.62
N LYS A 315 5.50 15.84 -0.87
CA LYS A 315 4.51 15.96 -1.96
C LYS A 315 3.24 16.70 -1.55
N LEU A 316 3.13 17.15 -0.31
CA LEU A 316 2.00 17.95 0.16
C LEU A 316 2.08 19.38 -0.36
N ALA A 317 0.95 19.89 -0.84
CA ALA A 317 0.79 21.30 -1.14
C ALA A 317 0.72 22.13 0.15
N GLU A 318 1.22 23.37 0.11
CA GLU A 318 1.01 24.35 1.17
C GLU A 318 -0.50 24.68 1.30
N PRO A 319 -1.04 24.88 2.52
CA PRO A 319 -0.39 24.87 3.85
C PRO A 319 -0.43 23.49 4.53
N TYR A 320 -0.88 22.43 3.84
CA TYR A 320 -1.05 21.09 4.41
C TYR A 320 0.26 20.35 4.61
N ARG A 321 1.35 20.89 4.05
CA ARG A 321 2.71 20.54 4.44
C ARG A 321 2.88 20.90 5.91
N TYR A 322 2.51 19.97 6.79
CA TYR A 322 2.87 20.09 8.19
C TYR A 322 4.37 20.37 8.27
N PRO A 323 4.84 21.14 9.26
CA PRO A 323 6.21 21.03 9.73
C PRO A 323 6.35 19.66 10.39
N TYR A 324 6.11 18.58 9.63
CA TYR A 324 6.71 17.31 9.94
C TYR A 324 8.18 17.67 9.98
N THR A 325 8.73 17.53 11.18
CA THR A 325 10.05 17.98 11.50
C THR A 325 10.92 17.63 10.32
N ASP A 326 11.47 18.64 9.65
CA ASP A 326 12.84 18.51 9.15
C ASP A 326 13.58 18.06 10.40
N THR A 327 13.61 16.73 10.63
CA THR A 327 14.33 16.16 11.74
C THR A 327 15.73 16.53 11.34
N CYS A 328 16.23 17.60 11.98
CA CYS A 328 17.52 18.23 11.75
C CYS A 328 18.65 17.30 12.22
N HIS A 329 18.40 15.99 12.18
CA HIS A 329 19.17 14.93 12.72
C HIS A 329 19.56 14.03 11.56
N ASP A 330 20.82 13.62 11.58
CA ASP A 330 21.41 12.75 10.56
C ASP A 330 20.91 11.29 10.64
N LEU A 331 20.13 10.97 11.67
CA LEU A 331 19.63 9.63 12.02
C LEU A 331 18.11 9.65 12.25
N PRO A 332 17.42 8.50 12.07
CA PRO A 332 15.98 8.38 12.35
C PRO A 332 15.70 8.57 13.85
N ASP A 333 14.48 8.98 14.18
CA ASP A 333 14.04 9.06 15.58
C ASP A 333 14.23 7.74 16.33
N ASN A 334 14.58 7.82 17.61
CA ASN A 334 14.68 6.63 18.44
C ASN A 334 13.29 6.13 18.83
N PRO A 335 12.97 4.82 18.68
CA PRO A 335 11.70 4.26 19.12
C PRO A 335 11.36 4.52 20.60
N LEU A 336 12.36 4.67 21.48
CA LEU A 336 12.14 5.08 22.87
C LEU A 336 11.29 6.36 22.98
N GLN A 337 11.53 7.34 22.10
CA GLN A 337 10.85 8.63 22.14
C GLN A 337 9.33 8.51 21.91
N LYS A 338 8.91 7.50 21.14
CA LYS A 338 7.50 7.30 20.73
C LYS A 338 6.78 6.26 21.59
N TRP A 339 7.45 5.19 22.00
CA TRP A 339 6.78 4.05 22.66
C TRP A 339 7.07 3.90 24.16
N TRP A 340 7.75 4.85 24.80
CA TRP A 340 7.95 4.80 26.26
C TRP A 340 6.62 4.69 27.03
N THR A 341 5.68 5.58 26.70
CA THR A 341 4.32 5.62 27.24
C THR A 341 3.27 5.03 26.29
N GLY A 342 3.69 4.58 25.09
CA GLY A 342 2.80 4.07 24.06
C GLY A 342 2.49 2.59 24.22
N GLY A 343 1.20 2.24 24.14
CA GLY A 343 0.74 0.85 24.03
C GLY A 343 0.97 0.27 22.63
N ALA A 344 0.65 -1.00 22.44
CA ALA A 344 0.77 -1.66 21.14
C ALA A 344 -0.47 -1.44 20.23
N CYS A 345 -1.50 -0.72 20.69
CA CYS A 345 -2.71 -0.40 19.92
C CYS A 345 -3.31 -1.62 19.21
N ASP A 346 -3.41 -1.61 17.87
CA ASP A 346 -3.94 -2.71 17.06
C ASP A 346 -3.12 -4.02 17.15
N TYR A 347 -1.95 -3.97 17.80
CA TYR A 347 -1.05 -5.11 18.04
C TYR A 347 -1.16 -5.66 19.47
N ARG A 348 -2.12 -5.20 20.29
CA ARG A 348 -2.28 -5.59 21.72
C ARG A 348 -2.31 -7.10 21.95
N GLY A 349 -2.89 -7.85 21.01
CA GLY A 349 -2.94 -9.31 21.09
C GLY A 349 -1.60 -10.00 20.81
N TRP A 350 -0.72 -9.34 20.06
CA TRP A 350 0.58 -9.87 19.69
C TRP A 350 1.64 -9.68 20.79
N VAL A 351 1.62 -8.56 21.51
CA VAL A 351 2.57 -8.31 22.59
C VAL A 351 2.17 -9.06 23.88
N PRO A 352 3.13 -9.40 24.76
CA PRO A 352 2.80 -9.93 26.09
C PRO A 352 1.93 -8.96 26.90
N GLU A 353 1.11 -9.49 27.80
CA GLU A 353 0.23 -8.66 28.65
C GLU A 353 1.00 -7.59 29.43
N TRP A 354 2.16 -7.97 29.98
CA TRP A 354 3.02 -7.06 30.75
C TRP A 354 3.47 -5.85 29.94
N TYR A 355 3.53 -5.92 28.60
CA TYR A 355 3.91 -4.76 27.80
C TYR A 355 2.89 -3.62 27.94
N GLU A 356 1.61 -3.96 28.11
CA GLU A 356 0.53 -2.99 28.26
C GLU A 356 0.31 -2.54 29.70
N THR A 357 0.61 -3.42 30.68
CA THR A 357 0.21 -3.22 32.08
C THR A 357 1.37 -2.90 33.03
N ASP A 358 2.62 -3.16 32.64
CA ASP A 358 3.81 -2.98 33.46
C ASP A 358 4.77 -1.99 32.77
N GLU A 359 4.64 -0.70 33.12
CA GLU A 359 5.42 0.38 32.51
C GLU A 359 6.92 0.25 32.79
N GLU A 360 7.31 -0.26 33.96
CA GLU A 360 8.71 -0.43 34.34
C GLU A 360 9.34 -1.52 33.48
N ARG A 361 8.70 -2.68 33.40
CA ARG A 361 9.18 -3.79 32.55
C ARG A 361 9.17 -3.43 31.07
N ARG A 362 8.17 -2.68 30.59
CA ARG A 362 8.16 -2.13 29.22
C ARG A 362 9.36 -1.21 29.00
N GLY A 363 9.60 -0.27 29.92
CA GLY A 363 10.74 0.66 29.83
C GLY A 363 12.09 -0.05 29.80
N GLU A 364 12.30 -1.06 30.65
CA GLU A 364 13.50 -1.89 30.65
C GLU A 364 13.69 -2.64 29.33
N TRP A 365 12.62 -3.24 28.81
CA TRP A 365 12.66 -3.93 27.52
C TRP A 365 13.00 -2.98 26.38
N LEU A 366 12.38 -1.79 26.33
CA LEU A 366 12.68 -0.78 25.32
C LEU A 366 14.13 -0.30 25.41
N LEU A 367 14.65 -0.04 26.61
CA LEU A 367 16.06 0.34 26.83
C LEU A 367 17.04 -0.74 26.35
N GLN A 368 16.70 -2.00 26.55
CA GLN A 368 17.51 -3.12 26.04
C GLN A 368 17.52 -3.17 24.50
N HIS A 369 16.42 -2.78 23.85
CA HIS A 369 16.25 -2.96 22.40
C HIS A 369 16.60 -1.74 21.56
N PHE A 370 16.52 -0.53 22.12
CA PHE A 370 16.72 0.74 21.40
C PHE A 370 17.60 1.75 22.15
N GLY A 371 17.95 1.44 23.40
CA GLY A 371 18.89 2.22 24.20
C GLY A 371 20.33 1.69 24.14
N ARG A 372 21.16 2.17 25.09
CA ARG A 372 22.53 1.69 25.32
C ARG A 372 23.37 1.69 24.04
N GLU A 373 23.97 0.55 23.68
CA GLU A 373 24.83 0.37 22.50
C GLU A 373 24.12 0.70 21.17
N LYS A 374 22.78 0.67 21.15
CA LYS A 374 21.99 0.99 19.96
C LYS A 374 21.59 2.46 19.85
N LEU A 375 21.87 3.29 20.86
CA LEU A 375 21.61 4.74 20.80
C LEU A 375 22.30 5.39 19.60
N ALA A 376 23.48 4.91 19.21
CA ALA A 376 24.24 5.44 18.08
C ALA A 376 23.56 5.22 16.71
N ASN A 377 22.53 4.37 16.63
CA ASN A 377 21.78 4.12 15.40
C ASN A 377 20.62 5.10 15.19
N TYR A 378 20.29 5.92 16.19
CA TYR A 378 19.12 6.79 16.20
C TYR A 378 19.49 8.22 16.59
N ALA A 379 18.60 9.16 16.31
CA ALA A 379 18.71 10.54 16.76
C ALA A 379 18.81 10.60 18.30
N PRO A 380 19.55 11.58 18.85
CA PRO A 380 19.63 11.79 20.28
C PRO A 380 18.23 11.92 20.91
N LEU A 381 18.03 11.25 22.03
CA LEU A 381 16.82 11.42 22.83
C LEU A 381 16.71 12.87 23.31
N TYR A 382 15.50 13.41 23.30
CA TYR A 382 15.22 14.76 23.77
C TYR A 382 14.13 14.74 24.83
N ASP A 383 14.22 15.67 25.77
CA ASP A 383 13.23 15.80 26.82
C ASP A 383 11.94 16.41 26.25
N ASN A 384 10.91 15.58 26.17
CA ASN A 384 9.54 15.96 25.84
C ASN A 384 8.59 15.75 27.03
N GLY A 385 9.13 15.51 28.23
CA GLY A 385 8.36 15.14 29.43
C GLY A 385 7.84 13.70 29.46
N ALA A 386 8.02 12.90 28.40
CA ALA A 386 7.58 11.50 28.34
C ALA A 386 8.64 10.50 28.82
N LEU A 387 9.93 10.87 28.73
CA LEU A 387 11.05 10.01 29.14
C LEU A 387 11.52 10.35 30.56
N PRO A 388 11.71 9.37 31.46
CA PRO A 388 12.21 9.64 32.80
C PRO A 388 13.70 10.02 32.76
N PRO A 389 14.18 10.86 33.70
CA PRO A 389 15.56 11.35 33.72
C PRO A 389 16.63 10.26 33.62
N LYS A 390 16.38 9.09 34.22
CA LYS A 390 17.28 7.93 34.23
C LYS A 390 17.61 7.38 32.82
N VAL A 391 16.77 7.65 31.82
CA VAL A 391 17.02 7.24 30.43
C VAL A 391 18.23 7.99 29.85
N PHE A 392 18.41 9.26 30.24
CA PHE A 392 19.51 10.11 29.78
C PHE A 392 20.85 9.83 30.50
N GLU A 393 20.82 9.09 31.61
CA GLU A 393 22.00 8.74 32.42
C GLU A 393 22.75 7.52 31.89
N THR A 394 22.19 6.79 30.92
CA THR A 394 22.85 5.64 30.27
C THR A 394 23.75 6.07 29.11
N LYS A 395 24.94 6.60 29.42
CA LYS A 395 26.05 6.74 28.45
C LYS A 395 27.14 5.71 28.70
#